data_AF-A0A7Y8C543-F1
#
_entry.id   AF-A0A7Y8C543-F1
#
_cell.length_a   1.000
_cell.length_b   1.000
_cell.length_c   1.000
_cell.angle_alpha   90.00
_cell.angle_beta   90.00
_cell.angle_gamma   90.00
#
_symmetry.space_group_name_H-M   'P 1'
#
loop_
_entity.id
_entity.type
_entity.pdbx_description
1 polymer ?
#
loop_
_entity_poly.entity_id
_entity_poly.type
_entity_poly.pdbx_seq_one_letter_code
_entity_poly.pdbx_strand_id
1 'polypeptide(L)'
;MNGSPHCLLATVESDSHMWNLVYLQLWLTEHGFNVKNLGSCTPTELVLTSLEQHRTQLLVVSSVNGHGHSQGLELIRLVRQHHPDLPCVIGGKLTTSEDQTRAVSQELLAAGYNQVFIGDDAISTFEIYLGTLDRKKPALVLGTGTAPCWT
;
A
#
# COMPACT_ATOMS: atom_id res chain seq x y z
N MET A 1 17.07 0.58 -17.62
CA MET A 1 15.60 0.51 -17.72
C MET A 1 15.06 0.50 -16.30
N ASN A 2 14.44 1.58 -15.83
CA ASN A 2 13.81 1.55 -14.51
C ASN A 2 12.52 0.74 -14.63
N GLY A 3 12.47 -0.44 -14.01
CA GLY A 3 11.26 -1.27 -14.01
C GLY A 3 10.09 -0.57 -13.31
N SER A 4 8.86 -0.88 -13.72
CA SER A 4 7.63 -0.41 -13.09
C SER A 4 7.65 -0.65 -11.57
N PRO A 5 7.28 0.34 -10.73
CA PRO A 5 7.30 0.18 -9.29
C PRO A 5 6.38 -0.96 -8.85
N HIS A 6 6.87 -1.84 -7.97
CA HIS A 6 6.08 -2.97 -7.47
C HIS A 6 5.09 -2.49 -6.41
N CYS A 7 3.82 -2.84 -6.58
CA CYS A 7 2.77 -2.62 -5.60
C CYS A 7 2.22 -3.96 -5.13
N LEU A 8 2.09 -4.15 -3.83
CA LEU A 8 1.38 -5.28 -3.24
C LEU A 8 -0.04 -4.84 -2.90
N LEU A 9 -1.04 -5.58 -3.35
CA LEU A 9 -2.46 -5.34 -3.07
C LEU A 9 -3.00 -6.53 -2.29
N ALA A 10 -3.61 -6.25 -1.14
CA ALA A 10 -4.14 -7.25 -0.22
C ALA A 10 -5.48 -6.81 0.37
N THR A 11 -6.20 -7.74 0.97
CA THR A 11 -7.30 -7.44 1.90
C THR A 11 -6.92 -7.77 3.34
N VAL A 12 -7.81 -7.46 4.27
CA VAL A 12 -7.79 -8.10 5.58
C VAL A 12 -8.33 -9.53 5.49
N GLU A 13 -7.97 -10.37 6.47
CA GLU A 13 -8.18 -11.83 6.45
C GLU A 13 -9.65 -12.24 6.35
N SER A 14 -10.55 -11.46 6.96
CA SER A 14 -11.98 -11.77 6.99
C SER A 14 -12.76 -11.23 5.79
N ASP A 15 -12.10 -10.53 4.87
CA ASP A 15 -12.78 -9.81 3.79
C ASP A 15 -12.75 -10.58 2.47
N SER A 16 -13.91 -11.13 2.10
CA SER A 16 -14.10 -11.93 0.88
C SER A 16 -14.46 -11.10 -0.36
N HIS A 17 -14.52 -9.77 -0.27
CA HIS A 17 -14.84 -8.92 -1.41
C HIS A 17 -13.68 -8.86 -2.40
N MET A 18 -14.00 -9.01 -3.69
CA MET A 18 -13.00 -9.11 -4.76
C MET A 18 -13.09 -8.00 -5.81
N TRP A 19 -14.26 -7.37 -5.98
CA TRP A 19 -14.45 -6.34 -7.03
C TRP A 19 -13.59 -5.10 -6.82
N ASN A 20 -13.48 -4.65 -5.56
CA ASN A 20 -12.54 -3.61 -5.13
C ASN A 20 -11.10 -3.96 -5.53
N LEU A 21 -10.68 -5.22 -5.41
CA LEU A 21 -9.32 -5.65 -5.75
C LEU A 21 -9.07 -5.64 -7.26
N VAL A 22 -10.03 -6.13 -8.06
CA VAL A 22 -9.93 -6.09 -9.52
C VAL A 22 -9.84 -4.64 -10.00
N TYR A 23 -10.70 -3.77 -9.48
CA TYR A 23 -10.69 -2.35 -9.79
C TYR A 23 -9.35 -1.69 -9.42
N LEU A 24 -8.90 -1.85 -8.18
CA LEU A 24 -7.64 -1.25 -7.70
C LEU A 24 -6.43 -1.79 -8.48
N GLN A 25 -6.42 -3.08 -8.83
CA GLN A 25 -5.34 -3.65 -9.64
C GLN A 25 -5.26 -2.98 -11.02
N LEU A 26 -6.39 -2.86 -11.73
CA LEU A 26 -6.43 -2.20 -13.03
C LEU A 26 -6.00 -0.74 -12.92
N TRP A 27 -6.60 -0.01 -11.97
CA TRP A 27 -6.31 1.41 -11.75
C TRP A 27 -4.85 1.67 -11.38
N LEU A 28 -4.26 0.89 -10.47
CA LEU A 28 -2.83 1.01 -10.11
C LEU A 28 -1.91 0.65 -11.28
N THR A 29 -2.31 -0.33 -12.11
CA THR A 29 -1.56 -0.72 -13.31
C THR A 29 -1.58 0.41 -14.35
N GLU A 30 -2.71 1.09 -14.53
CA GLU A 30 -2.82 2.30 -15.37
C GLU A 30 -1.94 3.44 -14.86
N HIS A 31 -1.70 3.51 -13.54
CA HIS A 31 -0.76 4.43 -12.90
C HIS A 31 0.70 3.93 -12.91
N GLY A 32 1.00 2.90 -13.69
CA GLY A 32 2.37 2.44 -13.96
C GLY A 32 2.95 1.48 -12.94
N PHE A 33 2.17 1.01 -11.95
CA PHE A 33 2.63 -0.02 -11.01
C PHE A 33 2.61 -1.42 -11.64
N ASN A 34 3.58 -2.25 -11.27
CA ASN A 34 3.49 -3.69 -11.42
C ASN A 34 2.80 -4.26 -10.16
N VAL A 35 1.53 -4.63 -10.28
CA VAL A 35 0.69 -4.98 -9.13
C VAL A 35 0.70 -6.49 -8.89
N LYS A 36 1.15 -6.89 -7.70
CA LYS A 36 0.91 -8.23 -7.14
C LYS A 36 -0.33 -8.18 -6.26
N ASN A 37 -1.43 -8.71 -6.77
CA ASN A 37 -2.67 -8.86 -6.01
C ASN A 37 -2.69 -10.23 -5.31
N LEU A 38 -2.82 -10.21 -3.98
CA LEU A 38 -2.85 -11.42 -3.14
C LEU A 38 -4.26 -12.03 -3.01
N GLY A 39 -5.28 -11.37 -3.54
CA GLY A 39 -6.67 -11.82 -3.49
C GLY A 39 -7.39 -11.42 -2.21
N SER A 40 -8.63 -11.88 -2.08
CA SER A 40 -9.44 -11.67 -0.88
C SER A 40 -9.03 -12.60 0.26
N CYS A 41 -9.48 -12.31 1.48
CA CYS A 41 -9.15 -13.05 2.69
C CYS A 41 -7.64 -13.24 2.88
N THR A 42 -6.82 -12.22 2.58
CA THR A 42 -5.36 -12.36 2.60
C THR A 42 -4.84 -12.58 4.03
N PRO A 43 -4.18 -13.71 4.35
CA PRO A 43 -3.53 -13.91 5.64
C PRO A 43 -2.39 -12.93 5.87
N THR A 44 -2.18 -12.50 7.10
CA THR A 44 -1.12 -11.55 7.46
C THR A 44 0.27 -12.08 7.09
N GLU A 45 0.52 -13.36 7.32
CA GLU A 45 1.80 -14.02 7.00
C GLU A 45 2.06 -14.04 5.49
N LEU A 46 1.02 -14.13 4.67
CA LEU A 46 1.16 -14.09 3.21
C LEU A 46 1.57 -12.69 2.75
N VAL A 47 1.05 -11.62 3.41
CA VAL A 47 1.49 -10.25 3.14
C VAL A 47 2.98 -10.11 3.47
N LEU A 48 3.40 -10.50 4.68
CA LEU A 48 4.79 -10.39 5.13
C LEU A 48 5.75 -11.17 4.22
N THR A 49 5.43 -12.44 3.94
CA THR A 49 6.25 -13.29 3.04
C THR A 49 6.35 -12.68 1.63
N SER A 50 5.27 -12.08 1.12
CA SER A 50 5.28 -11.45 -0.20
C SER A 50 6.12 -10.17 -0.24
N LEU A 51 6.16 -9.42 0.87
CA LEU A 51 7.02 -8.23 1.03
C LEU A 51 8.50 -8.61 1.10
N GLU A 52 8.85 -9.76 1.67
CA GLU A 52 10.22 -10.27 1.69
C GLU A 52 10.70 -10.72 0.30
N GLN A 53 9.79 -11.28 -0.51
CA GLN A 53 10.10 -11.82 -1.83
C GLN A 53 10.28 -10.75 -2.92
N HIS A 54 9.70 -9.56 -2.74
CA HIS A 54 9.68 -8.51 -3.77
C HIS A 54 10.08 -7.17 -3.17
N ARG A 55 10.83 -6.36 -3.94
CA ARG A 55 11.10 -4.96 -3.56
C ARG A 55 9.86 -4.09 -3.76
N THR A 56 8.89 -4.25 -2.85
CA THR A 56 7.62 -3.53 -2.84
C THR A 56 7.86 -2.06 -2.49
N GLN A 57 7.25 -1.16 -3.26
CA GLN A 57 7.32 0.29 -3.08
C GLN A 57 6.03 0.86 -2.51
N LEU A 58 4.94 0.09 -2.56
CA LEU A 58 3.64 0.44 -2.00
C LEU A 58 2.89 -0.82 -1.58
N LEU A 59 2.40 -0.84 -0.35
CA LEU A 59 1.39 -1.80 0.12
C LEU A 59 0.03 -1.09 0.15
N VAL A 60 -0.95 -1.64 -0.55
CA VAL A 60 -2.36 -1.20 -0.53
C VAL A 60 -3.20 -2.27 0.14
N VAL A 61 -3.89 -1.90 1.21
CA VAL A 61 -4.83 -2.78 1.92
C VAL A 61 -6.25 -2.30 1.63
N SER A 62 -7.07 -3.14 1.04
CA SER A 62 -8.49 -2.85 0.81
C SER A 62 -9.37 -3.62 1.78
N SER A 63 -10.30 -2.95 2.43
CA SER A 63 -11.32 -3.61 3.24
C SER A 63 -12.65 -2.87 3.11
N VAL A 64 -13.72 -3.63 2.87
CA VAL A 64 -15.09 -3.13 2.74
C VAL A 64 -16.09 -3.89 3.61
N ASN A 65 -15.65 -4.93 4.33
CA ASN A 65 -16.48 -5.70 5.25
C ASN A 65 -16.68 -5.05 6.64
N GLY A 66 -16.00 -3.94 6.93
CA GLY A 66 -16.07 -3.25 8.22
C GLY A 66 -15.10 -3.76 9.29
N HIS A 67 -14.20 -4.70 8.98
CA HIS A 67 -13.16 -5.18 9.89
C HIS A 67 -11.78 -4.54 9.63
N GLY A 68 -11.72 -3.60 8.68
CA GLY A 68 -10.49 -2.90 8.31
C GLY A 68 -9.81 -2.16 9.48
N HIS A 69 -10.57 -1.74 10.49
CA HIS A 69 -10.00 -1.14 11.71
C HIS A 69 -9.18 -2.14 12.51
N SER A 70 -9.79 -3.20 13.05
CA SER A 70 -9.10 -4.15 13.95
C SER A 70 -8.02 -4.94 13.23
N GLN A 71 -8.34 -5.53 12.07
CA GLN A 71 -7.40 -6.35 11.31
C GLN A 71 -6.34 -5.51 10.59
N GLY A 72 -6.68 -4.29 10.18
CA GLY A 72 -5.70 -3.34 9.63
C GLY A 72 -4.67 -2.90 10.68
N LEU A 73 -5.11 -2.65 11.93
CA LEU A 73 -4.20 -2.31 13.04
C LEU A 73 -3.21 -3.44 13.36
N GLU A 74 -3.66 -4.69 13.33
CA GLU A 74 -2.80 -5.85 13.53
C GLU A 74 -1.75 -5.96 12.42
N LEU A 75 -2.20 -5.93 11.16
CA LEU A 75 -1.34 -6.03 9.99
C LEU A 75 -0.27 -4.94 9.97
N ILE A 76 -0.65 -3.67 10.14
CA ILE A 76 0.32 -2.57 10.00
C ILE A 76 1.39 -2.57 11.09
N ARG A 77 1.04 -2.98 12.33
CA ARG A 77 2.01 -3.10 13.42
C ARG A 77 3.08 -4.13 13.08
N LEU A 78 2.69 -5.26 12.50
CA LEU A 78 3.64 -6.29 12.06
C LEU A 78 4.46 -5.82 10.86
N VAL A 79 3.83 -5.22 9.85
CA VAL A 79 4.55 -4.65 8.69
C VAL A 79 5.60 -3.64 9.14
N ARG A 80 5.31 -2.77 10.12
CA ARG A 80 6.26 -1.76 10.61
C ARG A 80 7.45 -2.35 11.37
N GLN A 81 7.33 -3.55 11.95
CA GLN A 81 8.46 -4.23 12.60
C GLN A 81 9.53 -4.67 11.57
N HIS A 82 9.11 -5.06 10.37
CA HIS A 82 10.00 -5.60 9.33
C HIS A 82 10.31 -4.60 8.21
N HIS A 83 9.38 -3.68 7.93
CA HIS A 83 9.42 -2.71 6.83
C HIS A 83 8.99 -1.31 7.33
N PRO A 84 9.81 -0.66 8.19
CA PRO A 84 9.43 0.59 8.86
C PRO A 84 9.16 1.74 7.88
N ASP A 85 9.89 1.80 6.76
CA ASP A 85 9.81 2.89 5.78
C ASP A 85 8.92 2.61 4.58
N LEU A 86 8.32 1.41 4.49
CA LEU A 86 7.48 1.03 3.35
C LEU A 86 6.21 1.89 3.32
N PRO A 87 5.91 2.59 2.20
CA PRO A 87 4.61 3.23 2.03
C PRO A 87 3.48 2.20 2.12
N CYS A 88 2.58 2.38 3.09
CA CYS A 88 1.43 1.54 3.32
C CYS A 88 0.18 2.41 3.38
N VAL A 89 -0.86 2.05 2.64
CA VAL A 89 -2.15 2.73 2.67
C VAL A 89 -3.28 1.73 2.87
N ILE A 90 -4.39 2.19 3.44
CA ILE A 90 -5.58 1.38 3.65
C ILE A 90 -6.83 2.15 3.22
N GLY A 91 -7.84 1.47 2.70
CA GLY A 91 -9.08 2.14 2.32
C GLY A 91 -10.27 1.22 2.10
N GLY A 92 -11.42 1.86 1.88
CA GLY A 92 -12.74 1.22 1.69
C GLY A 92 -13.72 1.54 2.81
N LYS A 93 -14.42 0.54 3.33
CA LYS A 93 -15.34 0.63 4.47
C LYS A 93 -14.73 -0.10 5.68
N LEU A 94 -14.03 0.66 6.50
CA LEU A 94 -13.13 0.12 7.55
C LEU A 94 -13.83 -0.18 8.88
N THR A 95 -15.06 0.29 9.05
CA THR A 95 -15.92 0.03 10.21
C THR A 95 -17.38 -0.08 9.76
N THR A 96 -18.21 -0.71 10.58
CA THR A 96 -19.67 -0.75 10.39
C THR A 96 -20.37 0.45 11.00
N SER A 97 -19.68 1.23 11.85
CA SER A 97 -20.23 2.44 12.51
C SER A 97 -19.74 3.70 11.81
N GLU A 98 -20.67 4.43 11.18
CA GLU A 98 -20.37 5.69 10.49
C GLU A 98 -19.78 6.73 11.45
N ASP A 99 -20.33 6.86 12.66
CA ASP A 99 -19.87 7.80 13.70
C ASP A 99 -18.39 7.59 14.11
N GLN A 100 -17.87 6.37 13.96
CA GLN A 100 -16.50 6.02 14.34
C GLN A 100 -15.48 6.22 13.23
N THR A 101 -15.92 6.51 12.00
CA THR A 101 -15.08 6.50 10.81
C THR A 101 -13.86 7.43 10.92
N ARG A 102 -14.04 8.60 11.54
CA ARG A 102 -12.93 9.54 11.80
C ARG A 102 -11.92 9.00 12.82
N ALA A 103 -12.40 8.45 13.94
CA ALA A 103 -11.55 7.89 14.99
C ALA A 103 -10.74 6.70 14.47
N VAL A 104 -11.40 5.78 13.75
CA VAL A 104 -10.77 4.63 13.08
C VAL A 104 -9.63 5.07 12.16
N SER A 105 -9.87 6.11 11.34
CA SER A 105 -8.85 6.63 10.42
C SER A 105 -7.64 7.19 11.18
N GLN A 106 -7.88 7.93 12.27
CA GLN A 106 -6.79 8.49 13.10
C GLN A 106 -5.96 7.40 13.76
N GLU A 107 -6.59 6.35 14.27
CA GLU A 107 -5.89 5.22 14.89
C GLU A 107 -5.03 4.45 13.88
N LEU A 108 -5.55 4.19 12.67
CA LEU A 108 -4.81 3.50 11.61
C LEU A 108 -3.59 4.30 11.16
N LEU A 109 -3.73 5.63 11.02
CA LEU A 109 -2.61 6.53 10.74
C LEU A 109 -1.57 6.49 11.86
N ALA A 110 -2.02 6.61 13.12
CA ALA A 110 -1.13 6.58 14.29
C ALA A 110 -0.40 5.24 14.44
N ALA A 111 -1.00 4.12 14.01
CA ALA A 111 -0.39 2.80 14.03
C ALA A 111 0.64 2.57 12.92
N GLY A 112 0.67 3.43 11.90
CA GLY A 112 1.74 3.45 10.90
C GLY A 112 1.30 3.44 9.45
N TYR A 113 -0.01 3.44 9.13
CA TYR A 113 -0.43 3.68 7.75
C TYR A 113 -0.06 5.13 7.36
N ASN A 114 0.42 5.30 6.13
CA ASN A 114 0.80 6.61 5.61
C ASN A 114 -0.44 7.42 5.17
N GLN A 115 -1.49 6.75 4.73
CA GLN A 115 -2.76 7.37 4.41
C GLN A 115 -3.93 6.38 4.54
N VAL A 116 -5.12 6.92 4.87
CA VAL A 116 -6.39 6.21 4.94
C VAL A 116 -7.36 6.83 3.92
N PHE A 117 -7.91 6.01 3.02
CA PHE A 117 -8.81 6.46 1.94
C PHE A 117 -10.23 5.89 2.11
N ILE A 118 -11.17 6.77 2.42
CA ILE A 118 -12.57 6.43 2.73
C ILE A 118 -13.49 7.47 2.09
N GLY A 119 -14.76 7.12 1.85
CA GLY A 119 -15.73 8.03 1.26
C GLY A 119 -15.61 8.21 -0.26
N ASP A 120 -16.39 9.13 -0.81
CA ASP A 120 -16.61 9.26 -2.26
C ASP A 120 -15.39 9.82 -3.02
N ASP A 121 -14.53 10.57 -2.34
CA ASP A 121 -13.31 11.17 -2.91
C ASP A 121 -12.05 10.31 -2.69
N ALA A 122 -12.20 9.09 -2.17
CA ALA A 122 -11.10 8.19 -1.83
C ALA A 122 -10.14 7.92 -3.00
N ILE A 123 -10.67 7.69 -4.21
CA ILE A 123 -9.82 7.42 -5.38
C ILE A 123 -9.08 8.68 -5.84
N SER A 124 -9.75 9.84 -5.89
CA SER A 124 -9.13 11.10 -6.28
C SER A 124 -8.03 11.53 -5.30
N THR A 125 -8.25 11.34 -4.00
CA THR A 125 -7.23 11.62 -2.98
C THR A 125 -6.08 10.61 -3.02
N PHE A 126 -6.36 9.35 -3.39
CA PHE A 126 -5.32 8.34 -3.61
C PHE A 126 -4.44 8.67 -4.82
N GLU A 127 -5.01 9.16 -5.92
CA GLU A 127 -4.27 9.64 -7.10
C GLU A 127 -3.27 10.75 -6.72
N ILE A 128 -3.74 11.74 -5.94
CA ILE A 128 -2.89 12.83 -5.44
C ILE A 128 -1.74 12.26 -4.60
N TYR A 129 -2.02 11.29 -3.74
CA TYR A 129 -1.00 10.63 -2.91
C TYR A 129 0.03 9.88 -3.76
N LEU A 130 -0.37 9.15 -4.81
CA LEU A 130 0.57 8.48 -5.72
C LEU A 130 1.56 9.47 -6.33
N GLY A 131 1.09 10.66 -6.72
CA GLY A 131 1.95 11.74 -7.23
C GLY A 131 2.98 12.27 -6.22
N THR A 132 2.86 11.95 -4.93
CA THR A 132 3.88 12.25 -3.90
C THR A 132 4.96 11.17 -3.80
N LEU A 133 4.64 9.92 -4.15
CA LEU A 133 5.59 8.81 -4.12
C LEU A 133 6.61 8.91 -5.26
N ASP A 134 6.17 9.32 -6.44
CA ASP A 134 7.06 9.50 -7.59
C ASP A 134 8.08 10.61 -7.38
N ARG A 135 7.70 11.67 -6.65
CA ARG A 135 8.61 12.77 -6.29
C ARG A 135 9.67 12.38 -5.26
N LYS A 136 9.46 11.31 -4.49
CA LYS A 136 10.41 10.80 -3.50
C LYS A 136 11.47 9.87 -4.08
N LYS A 137 11.37 9.45 -5.35
CA LYS A 137 12.47 8.71 -6.01
C LYS A 137 13.69 9.63 -6.09
N PRO A 138 14.82 9.32 -5.41
CA PRO A 138 16.01 10.14 -5.56
C PRO A 138 16.40 10.11 -7.04
N ALA A 139 16.61 11.29 -7.63
CA ALA A 139 17.17 11.40 -8.96
C ALA A 139 18.50 10.62 -8.95
N LEU A 140 18.58 9.56 -9.75
CA LEU A 140 19.79 8.78 -9.88
C LEU A 140 20.88 9.73 -10.38
N VAL A 141 21.80 10.14 -9.50
CA VAL A 141 22.99 10.89 -9.91
C VAL A 141 23.85 9.88 -10.67
N LEU A 142 23.75 9.92 -12.00
CA LEU A 142 24.69 9.25 -12.89
C LEU A 142 26.03 9.94 -12.68
N GLY A 143 26.85 9.36 -11.78
CA GLY A 143 28.23 9.78 -11.58
C GLY A 143 28.97 9.75 -12.90
N THR A 144 29.44 10.92 -13.34
CA THR A 144 30.30 11.10 -14.50
C THR A 144 31.56 10.27 -14.32
N GLY A 145 31.74 9.29 -15.19
CA GLY A 145 32.86 8.36 -15.14
C GLY A 145 34.21 9.06 -15.17
N THR A 146 35.13 8.57 -14.34
CA THR A 146 36.57 8.68 -14.57
C THR A 146 37.14 7.28 -14.49
N ALA A 147 37.62 6.76 -15.63
CA ALA A 147 38.29 5.46 -15.69
C ALA A 147 39.66 5.56 -15.00
N PRO A 148 40.09 4.59 -14.18
CA PRO A 148 41.44 4.57 -13.66
C PRO A 148 42.41 4.16 -14.78
N CYS A 149 43.37 5.04 -15.10
CA CYS A 149 44.57 4.69 -15.83
C CYS A 149 45.51 3.97 -14.86
N TRP A 150 45.78 2.69 -15.09
CA TRP A 150 46.82 1.95 -14.38
C TRP A 150 48.12 2.08 -15.19
N THR A 151 49.15 2.63 -14.57
CA THR A 151 50.56 2.54 -15.00
C THR A 151 51.31 1.63 -14.04
#